data_AF-A0A8X6QV34-F1
#
_entry.id   AF-A0A8X6QV34-F1
#
_cell.length_a   1.000
_cell.length_b   1.000
_cell.length_c   1.000
_cell.angle_alpha   90.00
_cell.angle_beta   90.00
_cell.angle_gamma   90.00
#
_symmetry.space_group_name_H-M   'P 1'
#
loop_
_entity.id
_entity.type
_entity.pdbx_description
1 polymer ?
#
loop_
_entity_poly.entity_id
_entity_poly.type
_entity_poly.pdbx_seq_one_letter_code
_entity_poly.pdbx_strand_id
1 'polypeptide(L)'
;MNNLTKEISQASPEEFGPIQQMDVLRRKAKIDDVLKNVQAIFSVPSFFIIAVNILKCGSVFEILSDIIWEKFILYWHVEVVLHSITSFCCLFIVPWVAGGLPIQMKQLKQEFIKKVRSRILYTRNLGEIQPKRNGIRSNWITPRLLSTNRRAELYRQTLKTKFKYMRLQPVTLHEKHCALLFRYSASLLSTGKIPSKLLFGESIRTNLNLIIPVPTED
;
A
#
# COMPACT_ATOMS: atom_id res chain seq x y z
N MET A 1 -15.26 5.47 -2.03
CA MET A 1 -13.97 5.53 -2.77
C MET A 1 -13.59 6.94 -3.19
N ASN A 2 -14.48 7.72 -3.80
CA ASN A 2 -14.18 9.08 -4.29
C ASN A 2 -13.58 10.05 -3.25
N ASN A 3 -14.04 10.00 -1.99
CA ASN A 3 -13.44 10.82 -0.92
C ASN A 3 -11.98 10.44 -0.63
N LEU A 4 -11.65 9.14 -0.67
CA LEU A 4 -10.29 8.65 -0.45
C LEU A 4 -9.37 9.05 -1.63
N THR A 5 -9.88 9.00 -2.86
CA THR A 5 -9.17 9.50 -4.05
C THR A 5 -8.88 11.01 -3.96
N LYS A 6 -9.85 11.79 -3.48
CA LYS A 6 -9.72 13.24 -3.29
C LYS A 6 -8.73 13.57 -2.16
N GLU A 7 -8.76 12.83 -1.06
CA GLU A 7 -7.82 12.97 0.07
C GLU A 7 -6.37 12.70 -0.39
N ILE A 8 -6.15 11.65 -1.20
CA ILE A 8 -4.83 11.33 -1.77
C ILE A 8 -4.37 12.40 -2.77
N SER A 9 -5.28 12.93 -3.59
CA SER A 9 -4.91 13.96 -4.58
C SER A 9 -4.52 15.27 -3.90
N GLN A 10 -5.23 15.67 -2.85
CA GLN A 10 -5.04 16.92 -2.12
C GLN A 10 -3.88 16.91 -1.11
N ALA A 11 -3.49 15.74 -0.56
CA ALA A 11 -2.39 15.66 0.40
C ALA A 11 -1.05 16.13 -0.17
N SER A 12 -0.22 16.83 0.62
CA SER A 12 1.13 17.22 0.19
C SER A 12 2.07 16.00 0.10
N PRO A 13 3.05 15.97 -0.82
CA PRO A 13 4.06 14.89 -0.88
C PRO A 13 4.86 14.69 0.42
N GLU A 14 4.97 15.74 1.24
CA GLU A 14 5.65 15.75 2.53
C GLU A 14 4.83 15.06 3.63
N GLU A 15 3.51 15.29 3.65
CA GLU A 15 2.56 14.68 4.59
C GLU A 15 2.24 13.22 4.24
N PHE A 16 2.43 12.82 2.98
CA PHE A 16 2.16 11.46 2.47
C PHE A 16 3.21 10.42 2.92
N GLY A 17 3.45 10.38 4.22
CA GLY A 17 4.37 9.52 4.94
C GLY A 17 4.00 8.03 4.90
N PRO A 18 4.87 7.15 5.42
CA PRO A 18 4.60 5.70 5.50
C PRO A 18 3.34 5.39 6.32
N ILE A 19 3.06 6.22 7.32
CA ILE A 19 1.88 6.10 8.19
C ILE A 19 0.60 6.37 7.39
N GLN A 20 0.53 7.47 6.63
CA GLN A 20 -0.61 7.75 5.76
C GLN A 20 -0.79 6.69 4.67
N GLN A 21 0.30 6.21 4.05
CA GLN A 21 0.23 5.14 3.07
C GLN A 21 -0.36 3.85 3.66
N MET A 22 0.07 3.49 4.87
CA MET A 22 -0.43 2.30 5.56
C MET A 22 -1.89 2.46 5.98
N ASP A 23 -2.32 3.66 6.36
CA ASP A 23 -3.73 3.93 6.69
C ASP A 23 -4.63 3.86 5.45
N VAL A 24 -4.20 4.44 4.33
CA VAL A 24 -4.91 4.32 3.03
C VAL A 24 -5.02 2.86 2.60
N LEU A 25 -3.95 2.08 2.73
CA LEU A 25 -3.97 0.64 2.41
C LEU A 25 -4.89 -0.15 3.34
N ARG A 26 -4.92 0.19 4.64
CA ARG A 26 -5.82 -0.42 5.62
C ARG A 26 -7.28 -0.13 5.30
N ARG A 27 -7.62 1.14 5.00
CA ARG A 27 -8.97 1.54 4.60
C ARG A 27 -9.39 0.84 3.30
N LYS A 28 -8.49 0.74 2.33
CA LYS A 28 -8.72 -0.03 1.10
C LYS A 28 -9.01 -1.50 1.40
N ALA A 29 -8.21 -2.16 2.23
CA ALA A 29 -8.41 -3.57 2.58
C ALA A 29 -9.76 -3.82 3.27
N LYS A 30 -10.21 -2.90 4.14
CA LYS A 30 -11.56 -2.97 4.74
C LYS A 30 -12.67 -2.87 3.69
N ILE A 31 -12.53 -1.97 2.71
CA ILE A 31 -13.51 -1.83 1.62
C ILE A 31 -13.54 -3.10 0.76
N ASP A 32 -12.38 -3.68 0.45
CA ASP A 32 -12.28 -4.93 -0.30
C ASP A 32 -12.94 -6.10 0.45
N ASP A 33 -12.78 -6.17 1.77
CA ASP A 33 -13.38 -7.21 2.61
C ASP A 33 -14.92 -7.09 2.68
N VAL A 34 -15.42 -5.88 2.94
CA VAL A 34 -16.87 -5.60 2.92
C VAL A 34 -17.45 -5.91 1.54
N LEU A 35 -16.77 -5.51 0.46
CA LEU A 35 -17.22 -5.80 -0.89
C LEU A 35 -17.29 -7.30 -1.16
N LYS A 36 -16.27 -8.05 -0.75
CA LYS A 36 -16.25 -9.51 -0.91
C LYS A 36 -17.40 -10.17 -0.16
N ASN A 37 -17.68 -9.71 1.06
CA ASN A 37 -18.79 -10.22 1.86
C ASN A 37 -20.15 -9.89 1.22
N VAL A 38 -20.34 -8.66 0.77
CA VAL A 38 -21.55 -8.26 0.03
C VAL A 38 -21.70 -9.09 -1.25
N GLN A 39 -20.64 -9.25 -2.04
CA GLN A 39 -20.70 -10.03 -3.27
C GLN A 39 -20.98 -11.52 -2.99
N ALA A 40 -20.45 -12.08 -1.90
CA ALA A 40 -20.74 -13.47 -1.51
C ALA A 40 -22.21 -13.65 -1.12
N ILE A 41 -22.79 -12.72 -0.36
CA ILE A 41 -24.18 -12.76 0.10
C ILE A 41 -25.15 -12.53 -1.08
N PHE A 42 -24.82 -11.59 -1.97
CA PHE A 42 -25.74 -11.14 -3.02
C PHE A 42 -25.50 -11.81 -4.39
N SER A 43 -24.40 -12.53 -4.63
CA SER A 43 -24.14 -13.12 -5.96
C SER A 43 -25.15 -14.21 -6.33
N VAL A 44 -25.47 -15.11 -5.40
CA VAL A 44 -26.38 -16.22 -5.65
C VAL A 44 -27.83 -15.74 -5.83
N PRO A 45 -28.41 -14.93 -4.91
CA PRO A 45 -29.75 -14.38 -5.12
C PRO A 45 -29.85 -13.50 -6.37
N SER A 46 -28.84 -12.67 -6.66
CA SER A 46 -28.85 -11.82 -7.86
C SER A 46 -28.79 -12.65 -9.14
N PHE A 47 -28.02 -13.74 -9.15
CA PHE A 47 -27.98 -14.67 -10.28
C PHE A 47 -29.33 -15.33 -10.52
N PHE A 48 -30.01 -15.80 -9.47
CA PHE A 48 -31.35 -16.37 -9.60
C PHE A 48 -32.38 -15.32 -10.08
N ILE A 49 -32.32 -14.09 -9.56
CA ILE A 49 -33.19 -12.99 -10.02
C ILE A 49 -32.94 -12.69 -11.50
N ILE A 50 -31.69 -12.65 -11.94
CA ILE A 50 -31.33 -12.45 -13.35
C ILE A 50 -31.82 -13.62 -14.21
N ALA A 51 -31.58 -14.86 -13.79
CA ALA A 51 -31.99 -16.05 -14.53
C ALA A 51 -33.51 -16.13 -14.69
N VAL A 52 -34.26 -15.86 -13.62
CA VAL A 52 -35.73 -15.79 -13.67
C VAL A 52 -36.19 -14.67 -14.60
N ASN A 53 -35.58 -13.49 -14.54
CA ASN A 53 -35.92 -12.37 -15.42
C ASN A 53 -35.62 -12.65 -16.91
N ILE A 54 -34.52 -13.34 -17.23
CA ILE A 54 -34.19 -13.78 -18.59
C ILE A 54 -35.20 -14.80 -19.09
N LEU A 55 -35.52 -15.82 -18.29
CA LEU A 55 -36.51 -16.84 -18.64
C LEU A 55 -37.89 -16.20 -18.89
N LYS A 56 -38.26 -15.22 -18.07
CA LYS A 56 -39.50 -14.46 -18.25
C LYS A 56 -39.50 -13.57 -19.50
N CYS A 57 -38.37 -12.94 -19.83
CA CYS A 57 -38.23 -12.25 -21.12
C CYS A 57 -38.42 -13.22 -22.29
N GLY A 58 -37.85 -14.43 -22.21
CA GLY A 58 -38.04 -15.48 -23.22
C GLY A 58 -39.52 -15.80 -23.45
N SER A 59 -40.29 -16.01 -22.37
CA SER A 59 -41.73 -16.28 -22.48
C SER A 59 -42.54 -15.11 -23.07
N VAL A 60 -42.13 -13.86 -22.84
CA VAL A 60 -42.79 -12.68 -23.43
C VAL A 60 -42.53 -12.59 -24.93
N PHE A 61 -41.31 -12.94 -25.40
CA PHE A 61 -41.00 -13.01 -26.83
C PHE A 61 -41.78 -14.12 -27.55
N GLU A 62 -41.98 -15.26 -26.88
CA GLU A 62 -42.78 -16.38 -27.39
C GLU A 62 -44.25 -15.98 -27.55
N ILE A 63 -44.81 -15.28 -26.56
CA ILE A 63 -46.18 -14.73 -26.61
C ILE A 63 -46.30 -13.60 -27.66
N LEU A 64 -45.30 -12.75 -27.84
CA LEU A 64 -45.28 -11.73 -28.90
C LEU A 64 -45.27 -12.34 -30.30
N SER A 65 -44.64 -13.51 -30.47
CA SER A 65 -44.68 -14.28 -31.72
C SER A 65 -46.07 -14.85 -32.00
N ASP A 66 -46.79 -15.30 -30.97
CA ASP A 66 -48.16 -15.83 -31.08
C ASP A 66 -49.23 -14.73 -31.21
N ILE A 67 -49.06 -13.57 -30.56
CA ILE A 67 -50.02 -12.44 -30.59
C ILE A 67 -50.07 -11.74 -31.95
N ILE A 68 -49.04 -11.86 -32.80
CA ILE A 68 -49.11 -11.40 -34.20
C ILE A 68 -50.24 -12.12 -34.97
N TRP A 69 -50.76 -13.25 -34.46
CA TRP A 69 -51.84 -13.99 -35.09
C TRP A 69 -53.27 -13.62 -34.62
N GLU A 70 -53.57 -13.29 -33.35
CA GLU A 70 -54.93 -12.83 -33.02
C GLU A 70 -55.03 -11.80 -31.87
N LYS A 71 -56.02 -10.91 -32.03
CA LYS A 71 -56.31 -9.74 -31.18
C LYS A 71 -56.67 -10.13 -29.74
N PHE A 72 -55.95 -9.60 -28.74
CA PHE A 72 -56.48 -9.54 -27.37
C PHE A 72 -55.91 -8.42 -26.46
N ILE A 73 -56.85 -7.62 -25.93
CA ILE A 73 -56.98 -6.83 -24.67
C ILE A 73 -55.79 -6.02 -24.06
N LEU A 74 -56.09 -4.73 -23.81
CA LEU A 74 -55.29 -3.68 -23.14
C LEU A 74 -54.70 -4.05 -21.76
N TYR A 75 -55.40 -4.85 -20.94
CA TYR A 75 -54.93 -5.30 -19.62
C TYR A 75 -53.65 -6.14 -19.73
N TRP A 76 -53.61 -7.07 -20.69
CA TRP A 76 -52.44 -7.92 -20.95
C TRP A 76 -51.24 -7.10 -21.43
N HIS A 77 -51.47 -6.04 -22.21
CA HIS A 77 -50.39 -5.15 -22.65
C HIS A 77 -49.73 -4.40 -21.48
N VAL A 78 -50.51 -3.91 -20.52
CA VAL A 78 -49.95 -3.17 -19.37
C VAL A 78 -49.10 -4.09 -18.49
N GLU A 79 -49.55 -5.32 -18.24
CA GLU A 79 -48.80 -6.30 -17.45
C GLU A 79 -47.51 -6.72 -18.15
N VAL A 80 -47.56 -7.02 -19.46
CA VAL A 80 -46.38 -7.37 -20.27
C VAL A 80 -45.36 -6.22 -20.34
N VAL A 81 -45.82 -4.98 -20.52
CA VAL A 81 -44.95 -3.80 -20.57
C VAL A 81 -44.31 -3.53 -19.21
N LEU A 82 -45.05 -3.59 -18.10
CA LEU A 82 -44.48 -3.42 -16.76
C LEU A 82 -43.47 -4.54 -16.41
N HIS A 83 -43.77 -5.79 -16.81
CA HIS A 83 -42.89 -6.93 -16.55
C HIS A 83 -41.58 -6.84 -17.35
N SER A 84 -41.69 -6.49 -18.63
CA SER A 84 -40.51 -6.29 -19.50
C SER A 84 -39.64 -5.15 -18.99
N ILE A 85 -40.20 -3.99 -18.65
CA ILE A 85 -39.44 -2.86 -18.10
C ILE A 85 -38.70 -3.28 -16.82
N THR A 86 -39.40 -3.94 -15.89
CA THR A 86 -38.79 -4.39 -14.62
C THR A 86 -37.63 -5.35 -14.86
N SER A 87 -37.82 -6.33 -15.76
CA SER A 87 -36.79 -7.30 -16.13
C SER A 87 -35.57 -6.64 -16.79
N PHE A 88 -35.80 -5.75 -17.77
CA PHE A 88 -34.74 -4.99 -18.42
C PHE A 88 -34.00 -4.11 -17.43
N CYS A 89 -34.69 -3.38 -16.54
CA CYS A 89 -34.06 -2.57 -15.50
C CYS A 89 -33.15 -3.41 -14.58
N CYS A 90 -33.60 -4.60 -14.15
CA CYS A 90 -32.78 -5.50 -13.36
C CYS A 90 -31.53 -5.99 -14.12
N LEU A 91 -31.64 -6.27 -15.41
CA LEU A 91 -30.53 -6.70 -16.27
C LEU A 91 -29.49 -5.60 -16.51
N PHE A 92 -29.88 -4.33 -16.48
CA PHE A 92 -28.92 -3.21 -16.63
C PHE A 92 -28.31 -2.77 -15.31
N ILE A 93 -29.11 -2.67 -14.23
CA ILE A 93 -28.66 -2.09 -12.96
C ILE A 93 -27.64 -3.00 -12.24
N VAL A 94 -27.89 -4.32 -12.21
CA VAL A 94 -27.03 -5.25 -11.45
C VAL A 94 -25.61 -5.30 -12.04
N PRO A 95 -25.42 -5.45 -13.38
CA PRO A 95 -24.09 -5.38 -13.98
C PRO A 95 -23.45 -3.99 -13.86
N TRP A 96 -24.24 -2.91 -13.91
CA TRP A 96 -23.71 -1.55 -13.73
C TRP A 96 -23.12 -1.33 -12.34
N VAL A 97 -23.83 -1.77 -11.29
CA VAL A 97 -23.34 -1.71 -9.91
C VAL A 97 -22.11 -2.60 -9.71
N ALA A 98 -22.14 -3.82 -10.26
CA ALA A 98 -21.02 -4.75 -10.20
C ALA A 98 -19.78 -4.25 -10.98
N GLY A 99 -19.98 -3.56 -12.10
CA GLY A 99 -18.93 -3.06 -12.98
C GLY A 99 -18.39 -1.66 -12.62
N GLY A 100 -19.20 -0.81 -11.99
CA GLY A 100 -18.80 0.55 -11.61
C GLY A 100 -17.79 0.61 -10.46
N LEU A 101 -17.86 -0.34 -9.54
CA LEU A 101 -16.98 -0.41 -8.38
C LEU A 101 -15.51 -0.77 -8.72
N PRO A 102 -15.21 -1.76 -9.58
CA PRO A 102 -13.82 -2.04 -9.98
C PRO A 102 -13.18 -0.89 -10.78
N ILE A 103 -13.98 -0.03 -11.44
CA ILE A 103 -13.47 1.16 -12.14
C ILE A 103 -12.96 2.20 -11.14
N GLN A 104 -13.73 2.50 -10.09
CA GLN A 104 -13.30 3.43 -9.04
C GLN A 104 -12.05 2.93 -8.30
N MET A 105 -11.94 1.62 -8.08
CA MET A 105 -10.75 1.02 -7.48
C MET A 105 -9.49 1.18 -8.35
N LYS A 106 -9.63 1.06 -9.69
CA LYS A 106 -8.52 1.28 -10.62
C LYS A 106 -8.03 2.73 -10.56
N GLN A 107 -8.94 3.71 -10.53
CA GLN A 107 -8.58 5.13 -10.42
C GLN A 107 -7.84 5.43 -9.11
N LEU A 108 -8.33 4.89 -7.98
CA LEU A 108 -7.66 5.05 -6.69
C LEU A 108 -6.24 4.47 -6.71
N LYS A 109 -6.04 3.30 -7.32
CA LYS A 109 -4.72 2.68 -7.46
C LYS A 109 -3.78 3.55 -8.30
N GLN A 110 -4.28 4.13 -9.39
CA GLN A 110 -3.50 5.00 -10.27
C GLN A 110 -3.06 6.27 -9.55
N GLU A 111 -3.98 6.96 -8.87
CA GLU A 111 -3.67 8.17 -8.10
C GLU A 111 -2.69 7.88 -6.95
N PHE A 112 -2.87 6.76 -6.24
CA PHE A 112 -1.92 6.34 -5.21
C PHE A 112 -0.51 6.11 -5.78
N ILE A 113 -0.37 5.37 -6.89
CA ILE A 113 0.93 5.10 -7.53
C ILE A 113 1.58 6.41 -8.00
N LYS A 114 0.80 7.29 -8.62
CA LYS A 114 1.25 8.60 -9.06
C LYS A 114 1.81 9.41 -7.89
N LYS A 115 1.10 9.45 -6.76
CA LYS A 115 1.52 10.17 -5.56
C LYS A 115 2.78 9.58 -4.91
N VAL A 116 2.87 8.24 -4.82
CA VAL A 116 4.07 7.55 -4.32
C VAL A 116 5.30 7.90 -5.16
N ARG A 117 5.16 7.92 -6.50
CA ARG A 117 6.26 8.33 -7.40
C ARG A 117 6.67 9.79 -7.16
N SER A 118 5.71 10.70 -7.06
CA SER A 118 6.00 12.11 -6.78
C SER A 118 6.77 12.29 -5.46
N ARG A 119 6.42 11.53 -4.42
CA ARG A 119 7.15 11.56 -3.14
C ARG A 119 8.58 11.05 -3.28
N ILE A 120 8.81 9.95 -3.99
CA ILE A 120 10.17 9.42 -4.21
C ILE A 120 11.05 10.46 -4.91
N LEU A 121 10.51 11.14 -5.94
CA LEU A 121 11.22 12.20 -6.65
C LEU A 121 11.50 13.41 -5.75
N TYR A 122 10.51 13.82 -4.95
CA TYR A 122 10.68 14.90 -3.97
C TYR A 122 11.75 14.58 -2.92
N THR A 123 11.71 13.39 -2.31
CA THR A 123 12.71 12.97 -1.33
C THR A 123 14.10 12.84 -1.94
N ARG A 124 14.21 12.40 -3.20
CA ARG A 124 15.47 12.39 -3.94
C ARG A 124 16.04 13.81 -4.10
N ASN A 125 15.22 14.74 -4.58
CA ASN A 125 15.63 16.13 -4.75
C ASN A 125 16.03 16.77 -3.41
N LEU A 126 15.24 16.56 -2.35
CA LEU A 126 15.57 17.04 -1.01
C LEU A 126 16.90 16.44 -0.50
N GLY A 127 17.11 15.15 -0.74
CA GLY A 127 18.34 14.44 -0.44
C GLY A 127 19.55 14.89 -1.26
N GLU A 128 19.36 15.54 -2.41
CA GLU A 128 20.44 16.17 -3.18
C GLU A 128 20.70 17.62 -2.72
N ILE A 129 19.67 18.33 -2.27
CA ILE A 129 19.76 19.74 -1.84
C ILE A 129 20.41 19.87 -0.46
N GLN A 130 20.01 19.03 0.51
CA GLN A 130 20.53 19.10 1.88
C GLN A 130 22.05 18.89 2.01
N PRO A 131 22.67 17.85 1.41
CA PRO A 131 24.11 17.65 1.52
C PRO A 131 24.88 18.78 0.83
N LYS A 132 24.41 19.31 -0.31
CA LYS A 132 25.01 20.49 -0.96
C LYS A 132 25.01 21.72 -0.05
N ARG A 133 23.91 21.97 0.66
CA ARG A 133 23.79 23.09 1.61
C ARG A 133 24.75 22.95 2.79
N ASN A 134 25.05 21.71 3.20
CA ASN A 134 25.93 21.41 4.32
C ASN A 134 27.40 21.18 3.90
N GLY A 135 27.77 21.43 2.64
CA GLY A 135 29.11 21.19 2.11
C GLY A 135 29.50 19.71 1.99
N ILE A 136 28.54 18.79 2.14
CA ILE A 136 28.75 17.34 2.09
C ILE A 136 28.62 16.87 0.64
N ARG A 137 29.64 16.18 0.13
CA ARG A 137 29.61 15.59 -1.21
C ARG A 137 28.84 14.26 -1.17
N SER A 138 27.57 14.26 -1.59
CA SER A 138 26.77 13.04 -1.72
C SER A 138 26.90 12.44 -3.12
N ASN A 139 27.44 11.23 -3.23
CA ASN A 139 27.45 10.46 -4.47
C ASN A 139 26.38 9.35 -4.41
N TRP A 140 25.35 9.45 -5.25
CA TRP A 140 24.34 8.41 -5.40
C TRP A 140 24.88 7.29 -6.30
N ILE A 141 25.56 6.33 -5.69
CA ILE A 141 26.10 5.16 -6.40
C ILE A 141 24.99 4.10 -6.47
N THR A 142 24.69 3.61 -7.67
CA THR A 142 23.82 2.45 -7.85
C THR A 142 24.39 1.27 -7.06
N PRO A 143 23.57 0.46 -6.39
CA PRO A 143 24.02 -0.66 -5.56
C PRO A 143 24.57 -1.82 -6.41
N ARG A 144 25.48 -1.59 -7.36
CA ARG A 144 26.24 -2.61 -8.10
C ARG A 144 27.70 -2.67 -7.66
N LEU A 145 28.15 -1.78 -6.79
CA LEU A 145 29.48 -1.86 -6.20
C LEU A 145 29.48 -2.94 -5.10
N LEU A 146 30.02 -4.13 -5.42
CA LEU A 146 29.96 -5.30 -4.55
C LEU A 146 30.55 -5.05 -3.15
N SER A 147 31.63 -4.27 -3.05
CA SER A 147 32.38 -4.07 -1.80
C SER A 147 31.61 -3.24 -0.77
N THR A 148 30.89 -2.20 -1.18
CA THR A 148 30.11 -1.34 -0.29
C THR A 148 28.79 -1.97 0.11
N ASN A 149 28.10 -2.62 -0.84
CA ASN A 149 26.85 -3.33 -0.57
C ASN A 149 27.03 -4.50 0.39
N ARG A 150 28.11 -5.28 0.23
CA ARG A 150 28.38 -6.43 1.10
C ARG A 150 28.57 -5.98 2.54
N ARG A 151 29.27 -4.88 2.77
CA ARG A 151 29.44 -4.30 4.11
C ARG A 151 28.12 -3.82 4.71
N ALA A 152 27.30 -3.10 3.94
CA ALA A 152 25.99 -2.64 4.38
C ALA A 152 25.03 -3.81 4.71
N GLU A 153 25.05 -4.86 3.90
CA GLU A 153 24.20 -6.04 4.11
C GLU A 153 24.64 -6.85 5.34
N LEU A 154 25.95 -7.05 5.54
CA LEU A 154 26.48 -7.69 6.75
C LEU A 154 26.10 -6.90 8.01
N TYR A 155 26.18 -5.57 7.95
CA TYR A 155 25.76 -4.71 9.05
C TYR A 155 24.26 -4.87 9.35
N ARG A 156 23.41 -4.87 8.31
CA ARG A 156 21.96 -5.08 8.43
C ARG A 156 21.63 -6.44 9.05
N GLN A 157 22.28 -7.50 8.59
CA GLN A 157 22.09 -8.86 9.12
C GLN A 157 22.50 -8.94 10.59
N THR A 158 23.65 -8.36 10.94
CA THR A 158 24.15 -8.31 12.32
C THR A 158 23.16 -7.58 13.24
N LEU A 159 22.64 -6.44 12.80
CA LEU A 159 21.62 -5.69 13.54
C LEU A 159 20.36 -6.52 13.77
N LYS A 160 19.81 -7.13 12.72
CA LYS A 160 18.61 -7.97 12.81
C LYS A 160 18.80 -9.11 13.81
N THR A 161 19.94 -9.78 13.74
CA THR A 161 20.28 -10.88 14.65
C THR A 161 20.37 -10.39 16.09
N LYS A 162 21.03 -9.27 16.36
CA LYS A 162 21.11 -8.69 17.71
C LYS A 162 19.74 -8.23 18.25
N PHE A 163 18.91 -7.61 17.41
CA PHE A 163 17.54 -7.26 17.79
C PHE A 163 16.68 -8.49 18.10
N LYS A 164 16.88 -9.60 17.37
CA LYS A 164 16.21 -10.87 17.66
C LYS A 164 16.55 -11.37 19.08
N TYR A 165 17.82 -11.28 19.49
CA TYR A 165 18.24 -11.64 20.85
C TYR A 165 17.71 -10.68 21.92
N MET A 166 17.51 -9.40 21.59
CA MET A 166 16.96 -8.39 22.49
C MET A 166 15.42 -8.35 22.50
N ARG A 167 14.73 -9.31 21.85
CA ARG A 167 13.27 -9.29 21.71
C ARG A 167 12.55 -9.39 23.05
N LEU A 168 13.09 -10.16 23.99
CA LEU A 168 12.49 -10.42 25.31
C LEU A 168 12.72 -9.29 26.33
N GLN A 169 13.58 -8.31 26.03
CA GLN A 169 13.83 -7.21 26.95
C GLN A 169 12.67 -6.20 26.94
N PRO A 170 12.17 -5.75 28.10
CA PRO A 170 11.02 -4.82 28.22
C PRO A 170 11.41 -3.35 27.93
N VAL A 171 12.31 -3.14 26.97
CA VAL A 171 12.92 -1.84 26.66
C VAL A 171 12.44 -1.39 25.28
N THR A 172 12.32 -0.08 25.05
CA THR A 172 11.86 0.44 23.75
C THR A 172 12.83 0.06 22.62
N LEU A 173 12.32 -0.02 21.37
CA LEU A 173 13.18 -0.32 20.22
C LEU A 173 14.30 0.72 20.05
N HIS A 174 14.01 1.98 20.38
CA HIS A 174 14.96 3.08 20.28
C HIS A 174 16.11 2.92 21.27
N GLU A 175 15.82 2.64 22.55
CA GLU A 175 16.84 2.40 23.56
C GLU A 175 17.70 1.16 23.25
N LYS A 176 17.09 0.09 22.74
CA LYS A 176 17.83 -1.10 22.26
C LYS A 176 18.81 -0.74 21.13
N HIS A 177 18.38 0.11 20.20
CA HIS A 177 19.24 0.59 19.13
C HIS A 177 20.40 1.44 19.65
N CYS A 178 20.12 2.40 20.54
CA CYS A 178 21.14 3.26 21.15
C CYS A 178 22.16 2.46 21.97
N ALA A 179 21.70 1.50 22.79
CA ALA A 179 22.59 0.62 23.55
C ALA A 179 23.49 -0.24 22.64
N LEU A 180 22.95 -0.70 21.51
CA LEU A 180 23.70 -1.50 20.54
C LEU A 180 24.73 -0.65 19.80
N LEU A 181 24.38 0.57 19.39
CA LEU A 181 25.33 1.53 18.81
C LEU A 181 26.45 1.87 19.79
N PHE A 182 26.10 2.15 21.06
CA PHE A 182 27.07 2.45 22.11
C PHE A 182 28.04 1.28 22.34
N ARG A 183 27.53 0.05 22.45
CA ARG A 183 28.38 -1.14 22.55
C ARG A 183 29.24 -1.32 21.32
N TYR A 184 28.71 -1.08 20.13
CA TYR A 184 29.47 -1.17 18.88
C TYR A 184 30.57 -0.10 18.78
N SER A 185 30.38 1.08 19.35
CA SER A 185 31.42 2.12 19.43
C SER A 185 32.43 1.88 20.56
N ALA A 186 32.07 1.17 21.63
CA ALA A 186 32.94 0.98 22.79
C ALA A 186 33.67 -0.38 22.81
N SER A 187 33.17 -1.40 22.10
CA SER A 187 33.81 -2.72 22.07
C SER A 187 35.10 -2.71 21.27
N LEU A 188 36.24 -2.92 21.92
CA LEU A 188 37.51 -3.19 21.26
C LEU A 188 37.48 -4.55 20.55
N LEU A 189 37.93 -4.60 19.29
CA LEU A 189 38.23 -5.87 18.64
C LEU A 189 39.51 -6.48 19.21
N SER A 190 39.74 -7.77 18.94
CA SER A 190 41.00 -8.47 19.20
C SER A 190 42.24 -7.79 18.61
N THR A 191 42.05 -6.91 17.63
CA THR A 191 43.10 -6.08 17.01
C THR A 191 43.40 -4.78 17.76
N GLY A 192 42.78 -4.54 18.93
CA GLY A 192 42.95 -3.31 19.72
C GLY A 192 42.31 -2.05 19.11
N LYS A 193 41.59 -2.19 17.98
CA LYS A 193 40.94 -1.08 17.29
C LYS A 193 39.43 -1.11 17.50
N ILE A 194 38.82 0.08 17.52
CA ILE A 194 37.37 0.26 17.60
C ILE A 194 36.73 -0.08 16.24
N PRO A 195 35.56 -0.76 16.19
CA PRO A 195 34.89 -1.15 14.94
C PRO A 195 34.62 0.03 14.00
N SER A 196 34.35 1.23 14.54
CA SER A 196 34.18 2.46 13.76
C SER A 196 35.45 2.83 12.97
N LYS A 197 36.63 2.70 13.58
CA LYS A 197 37.93 2.96 12.93
C LYS A 197 38.22 1.94 11.83
N LEU A 198 37.79 0.69 11.99
CA LEU A 198 37.96 -0.36 10.98
C LEU A 198 37.00 -0.18 9.78
N LEU A 199 35.77 0.25 10.04
CA LEU A 199 34.74 0.44 9.01
C LEU A 199 34.96 1.69 8.17
N PHE A 200 35.32 2.79 8.82
CA PHE A 200 35.38 4.11 8.19
C PHE A 200 36.82 4.58 7.90
N GLY A 201 37.83 3.80 8.29
CA GLY A 201 39.25 4.15 8.13
C GLY A 201 39.72 5.24 9.12
N GLU A 202 38.80 6.04 9.64
CA GLU A 202 39.06 7.11 10.61
C GLU A 202 38.17 6.99 11.86
N SER A 203 38.59 7.64 12.95
CA SER A 203 37.74 7.80 14.13
C SER A 203 36.69 8.85 13.86
N ILE A 204 35.45 8.44 13.58
CA ILE A 204 34.33 9.38 13.53
C ILE A 204 34.16 9.95 14.94
N ARG A 205 34.52 11.23 15.13
CA ARG A 205 34.26 11.97 16.36
C ARG A 205 32.76 12.18 16.49
N THR A 206 32.15 11.40 17.37
CA THR A 206 30.77 11.62 17.83
C THR A 206 30.82 12.04 19.29
N ASN A 207 29.77 12.71 19.79
CA ASN A 207 29.66 13.04 21.21
C ASN A 207 29.75 11.81 22.13
N LEU A 208 29.54 10.60 21.58
CA LEU A 208 29.73 9.33 22.30
C LEU A 208 31.21 9.04 22.61
N ASN A 209 32.16 9.54 21.82
CA ASN A 209 33.58 9.40 22.10
C ASN A 209 34.04 10.23 23.30
N LEU A 210 33.25 11.22 23.74
CA LEU A 210 33.52 11.98 24.97
C LEU A 210 33.25 11.16 26.23
N ILE A 211 32.53 10.03 26.10
CA ILE A 211 32.11 9.16 27.20
C ILE A 211 33.01 7.91 27.29
N ILE A 212 33.80 7.63 26.24
CA ILE A 212 34.74 6.51 26.25
C ILE A 212 35.98 6.95 27.06
N PRO A 213 36.39 6.19 28.10
CA PRO A 213 37.56 6.55 28.88
C PRO A 213 38.80 6.58 27.98
N VAL A 214 39.58 7.67 28.08
CA VAL A 214 40.86 7.82 27.38
C VAL A 214 41.79 6.74 27.93
N PRO A 215 42.36 5.86 27.09
CA PRO A 215 43.41 4.96 27.56
C PRO A 215 44.60 5.82 28.00
N THR A 216 45.00 5.69 29.26
CA THR A 216 46.25 6.22 29.77
C THR A 216 47.39 5.60 28.96
N GLU A 217 48.19 6.44 28.30
CA GLU A 217 49.44 6.02 27.67
C GLU A 217 50.44 5.67 28.77
N ASP A 218 50.78 4.38 28.87
CA ASP A 218 52.02 3.88 29.49
C ASP A 218 52.98 3.47 28.37
#